data_AF-A0A955S333-F1
#
_entry.id   AF-A0A955S333-F1
#
_cell.length_a   1.000
_cell.length_b   1.000
_cell.length_c   1.000
_cell.angle_alpha   90.00
_cell.angle_beta   90.00
_cell.angle_gamma   90.00
#
_symmetry.space_group_name_H-M   'P 1'
#
loop_
_entity.id
_entity.type
_entity.pdbx_description
1 polymer ?
#
loop_
_entity_poly.entity_id
_entity_poly.type
_entity_poly.pdbx_seq_one_letter_code
_entity_poly.pdbx_strand_id
1 'polypeptide(L)' 'MRVVILTTIANHAVYYATLADYFNANGGAVTFLGPAPMLTTIRGLTGGGGHEFVEADEGRR' A
#
# COMPACT_ATOMS: atom_id res chain seq x y z
N MET A 1 -5.33 6.39 13.87
CA MET A 1 -3.87 6.12 13.74
C MET A 1 -3.49 6.21 12.27
N ARG A 2 -2.32 6.76 11.92
CA ARG A 2 -1.85 6.81 10.53
C ARG A 2 -0.69 5.83 10.35
N VAL A 3 -0.72 5.03 9.30
CA VAL A 3 0.29 4.02 8.98
C VAL A 3 0.80 4.26 7.57
N VAL A 4 2.12 4.31 7.40
CA VAL A 4 2.75 4.40 6.08
C VAL A 4 3.47 3.09 5.81
N ILE A 5 3.13 2.44 4.70
CA ILE A 5 3.74 1.18 4.26
C ILE A 5 4.60 1.48 3.03
N LEU A 6 5.91 1.48 3.23
CA LEU A 6 6.89 1.55 2.15
C LEU A 6 7.14 0.14 1.60
N THR A 7 7.06 -0.03 0.28
CA THR A 7 7.17 -1.34 -0.32
C THR A 7 7.78 -1.31 -1.71
N THR A 8 8.71 -2.24 -1.96
CA THR A 8 9.49 -2.33 -3.21
C THR A 8 9.56 -3.76 -3.76
N ILE A 9 9.07 -4.75 -3.03
CA ILE A 9 9.22 -6.18 -3.37
C ILE A 9 7.87 -6.86 -3.52
N ALA A 10 7.50 -7.22 -4.76
CA ALA A 10 6.23 -7.83 -5.13
C ALA A 10 5.84 -9.06 -4.30
N ASN A 11 6.82 -9.88 -3.92
CA ASN A 11 6.57 -11.13 -3.20
C ASN A 11 5.92 -10.93 -1.81
N HIS A 12 5.96 -9.71 -1.26
CA HIS A 12 5.35 -9.40 0.04
C HIS A 12 4.02 -8.63 -0.08
N ALA A 13 3.50 -8.40 -1.30
CA ALA A 13 2.30 -7.59 -1.54
C ALA A 13 1.07 -8.11 -0.78
N VAL A 14 0.90 -9.44 -0.70
CA VAL A 14 -0.21 -10.08 0.03
C VAL A 14 -0.15 -9.75 1.53
N TYR A 15 1.04 -9.80 2.13
CA TYR A 15 1.21 -9.47 3.55
C TYR A 15 0.86 -8.00 3.83
N TYR A 16 1.32 -7.09 2.97
CA TYR A 16 1.04 -5.66 3.12
C TYR A 16 -0.44 -5.33 2.92
N ALA A 17 -1.12 -5.98 1.97
CA ALA A 17 -2.55 -5.81 1.76
C ALA A 17 -3.37 -6.24 2.97
N THR A 18 -3.12 -7.45 3.50
CA THR A 18 -3.82 -7.96 4.70
C THR A 18 -3.58 -7.07 5.93
N LEU A 19 -2.36 -6.60 6.13
CA LEU A 19 -2.03 -5.71 7.24
C LEU A 19 -2.74 -4.36 7.11
N ALA A 20 -2.81 -3.80 5.90
CA ALA A 20 -3.50 -2.55 5.65
C ALA A 20 -5.01 -2.67 5.87
N ASP A 21 -5.63 -3.75 5.39
CA ASP A 21 -7.05 -4.00 5.60
C ASP A 21 -7.37 -4.15 7.10
N TYR A 22 -6.49 -4.82 7.87
CA TYR A 22 -6.61 -4.89 9.33
C TYR A 22 -6.57 -3.50 9.98
N PHE A 23 -5.58 -2.67 9.65
CA PHE A 23 -5.50 -1.32 10.23
C PHE A 23 -6.69 -0.45 9.82
N ASN A 24 -7.14 -0.54 8.59
CA ASN A 24 -8.29 0.21 8.08
C ASN A 24 -9.59 -0.20 8.77
N ALA A 25 -9.84 -1.50 8.93
CA ALA A 25 -10.99 -2.04 9.67
C ALA A 25 -11.02 -1.57 11.15
N ASN A 26 -9.88 -1.20 11.71
CA ASN A 26 -9.75 -0.65 13.08
C ASN A 26 -9.70 0.89 13.11
N GLY A 27 -10.15 1.57 12.05
CA GLY A 27 -10.20 3.04 11.97
C GLY A 27 -8.84 3.71 11.72
N GLY A 28 -7.86 2.94 11.24
CA GLY A 28 -6.57 3.46 10.79
C GLY A 28 -6.63 4.00 9.37
N ALA A 29 -5.87 5.06 9.09
CA ALA A 29 -5.64 5.53 7.73
C ALA A 29 -4.29 4.98 7.25
N VAL A 30 -4.29 4.29 6.10
CA VAL A 30 -3.10 3.63 5.54
C VAL A 30 -2.71 4.27 4.22
N THR A 31 -1.43 4.63 4.10
CA THR A 31 -0.84 5.14 2.86
C THR A 31 0.26 4.19 2.41
N PHE A 32 0.17 3.72 1.16
CA PHE A 32 1.22 2.94 0.50
C PHE A 32 2.13 3.86 -0.30
N LEU A 33 3.45 3.67 -0.15
CA LEU A 33 4.48 4.34 -0.92
C LEU A 33 5.35 3.29 -1.62
N GLY A 34 5.53 3.42 -2.94
CA GLY A 34 6.36 2.47 -3.68
C GLY A 34 6.27 2.62 -5.20
N PRO A 35 6.92 1.73 -5.97
CA PRO A 35 6.87 1.75 -7.43
C PRO A 35 5.46 1.46 -7.96
N ALA A 36 5.07 2.07 -9.08
CA ALA A 36 3.75 1.90 -9.72
C ALA A 36 3.31 0.43 -9.86
N PRO A 37 4.15 -0.50 -10.38
CA PRO A 37 3.76 -1.89 -10.52
C PRO A 37 3.36 -2.53 -9.18
N MET A 38 4.09 -2.17 -8.12
CA MET A 38 3.85 -2.71 -6.79
C MET A 38 2.55 -2.17 -6.18
N LEU A 39 2.33 -0.86 -6.26
CA LEU A 39 1.11 -0.23 -5.77
C LEU A 39 -0.13 -0.77 -6.52
N THR A 40 0.02 -1.06 -7.81
CA THR A 40 -1.02 -1.69 -8.62
C THR A 40 -1.36 -3.09 -8.10
N THR A 41 -0.34 -3.92 -7.83
CA THR A 41 -0.55 -5.25 -7.24
C THR A 41 -1.26 -5.16 -5.89
N ILE A 42 -0.78 -4.31 -4.97
CA ILE A 42 -1.39 -4.17 -3.64
C ILE A 42 -2.83 -3.67 -3.74
N ARG A 43 -3.10 -2.68 -4.60
CA ARG A 43 -4.46 -2.16 -4.82
C ARG A 43 -5.44 -3.24 -5.27
N GLY A 44 -4.99 -4.16 -6.12
CA GLY A 44 -5.79 -5.31 -6.55
C GLY A 44 -6.02 -6.36 -5.46
N LEU A 45 -5.20 -6.37 -4.40
CA LEU A 45 -5.30 -7.32 -3.29
C LEU A 45 -6.06 -6.77 -2.08
N THR A 46 -6.06 -5.46 -1.87
CA THR A 46 -6.79 -4.81 -0.76
C THR A 46 -8.29 -4.79 -1.03
N GLY A 47 -9.08 -5.26 -0.07
CA GLY A 47 -10.54 -5.43 -0.21
C GLY A 47 -11.39 -4.19 0.06
N GLY A 48 -10.79 -3.07 0.49
CA GLY A 48 -11.50 -1.86 0.92
C GLY A 48 -11.03 -0.58 0.23
N GLY A 49 -11.99 0.26 -0.19
CA GLY A 49 -11.73 1.65 -0.56
C GLY A 49 -11.42 2.45 0.70
N GLY A 50 -10.26 3.08 0.77
CA GLY A 50 -9.83 3.84 1.95
C GLY A 50 -8.31 3.89 2.15
N HIS A 51 -7.55 3.16 1.34
CA HIS A 51 -6.10 3.26 1.29
C HIS A 51 -5.67 4.34 0.30
N GLU A 52 -4.67 5.13 0.69
CA GLU A 52 -4.00 6.07 -0.20
C GLU A 52 -2.80 5.37 -0.86
N PHE A 53 -2.53 5.68 -2.12
CA PHE A 53 -1.40 5.14 -2.87
C PHE A 53 -0.61 6.29 -3.47
N VAL A 54 0.65 6.40 -3.07
CA VAL A 54 1.58 7.43 -3.56
C VAL A 54 2.68 6.71 -4.33
N GLU A 55 2.75 6.95 -5.62
CA GLU A 55 3.86 6.46 -6.43
C GLU A 55 5.14 7.17 -5.99
N ALA A 56 6.16 6.38 -5.64
CA ALA A 56 7.48 6.94 -5.44
C ALA A 56 7.98 7.38 -6.81
N ASP A 57 8.07 8.71 -7.02
CA ASP A 57 8.65 9.29 -8.24
C ASP A 57 10.00 8.60 -8.49
N GLU A 58 10.08 7.83 -9.57
CA GLU A 58 11.33 7.29 -10.08
C GLU A 58 12.13 8.50 -10.57
N GLY A 59 12.81 9.17 -9.63
CA GLY A 59 13.50 10.42 -9.88
C GLY A 59 14.27 10.37 -11.19
N ARG A 60 13.88 11.28 -12.09
CA ARG A 60 14.77 12.03 -12.99
C ARG A 60 16.21 11.51 -12.97
N ARG A 61 16.55 10.68 -13.95
CA ARG A 61 17.94 10.49 -14.37
C ARG A 61 18.35 11.64 -15.29
#